data_AF-A0A0D6ASJ8-F1
#
_entry.id   AF-A0A0D6ASJ8-F1
#
_cell.length_a   1.000
_cell.length_b   1.000
_cell.length_c   1.000
_cell.angle_alpha   90.00
_cell.angle_beta   90.00
_cell.angle_gamma   90.00
#
_symmetry.space_group_name_H-M   'P 1'
#
loop_
_entity.id
_entity.type
_entity.pdbx_description
1 polymer ?
#
loop_
_entity_poly.entity_id
_entity_poly.type
_entity_poly.pdbx_seq_one_letter_code
_entity_poly.pdbx_strand_id
1 'polypeptide(L)'
;MNEEQENLIDVEKVNNTPHKIKLIYLGILALGINLDSKVIPKSKSELDILIEYLVELLQKNDELIRRACSLLEQIDNSENVNYYYGTVKDYLDKFLFLAESDPVLSIEITSEEKNIIPLKVLTDLLFYGTNSGKLFLKQQLQCL
;
A
#
# COMPACT_ATOMS: atom_id res chain seq x y z
N MET A 1 0.33 24.82 -34.94
CA MET A 1 1.12 23.66 -35.38
C MET A 1 2.41 23.72 -34.59
N ASN A 2 2.53 22.87 -33.58
CA ASN A 2 3.74 22.41 -32.93
C ASN A 2 3.26 21.20 -32.12
N GLU A 3 3.09 20.12 -32.86
CA GLU A 3 3.05 18.75 -32.36
C GLU A 3 4.40 18.45 -31.69
N GLU A 4 4.43 17.41 -30.86
CA GLU A 4 5.60 16.90 -30.12
C GLU A 4 5.86 17.58 -28.76
N GLN A 5 4.87 17.49 -27.85
CA GLN A 5 5.24 17.15 -26.48
C GLN A 5 5.66 15.68 -26.49
N GLU A 6 6.97 15.43 -26.58
CA GLU A 6 7.54 14.11 -26.40
C GLU A 6 6.97 13.51 -25.10
N ASN A 7 6.27 12.38 -25.24
CA ASN A 7 5.86 11.51 -24.14
C ASN A 7 7.13 10.97 -23.45
N LEU A 8 7.74 11.79 -22.60
CA LEU A 8 8.86 11.38 -21.75
C LEU A 8 8.29 10.46 -20.67
N ILE A 9 8.34 9.16 -20.95
CA ILE A 9 8.05 8.12 -19.97
C ILE A 9 9.05 8.27 -18.82
N ASP A 10 8.54 8.46 -17.61
CA ASP A 10 9.34 8.50 -16.39
C ASP A 10 9.81 7.07 -16.03
N VAL A 11 10.98 6.69 -16.57
CA VAL A 11 11.56 5.35 -16.45
C VAL A 11 11.78 4.95 -14.99
N GLU A 12 12.12 5.90 -14.12
CA GLU A 12 12.32 5.65 -12.69
C GLU A 12 11.01 5.28 -12.01
N LYS A 13 9.91 5.99 -12.33
CA LYS A 13 8.59 5.62 -11.82
C LYS A 13 8.10 4.28 -12.37
N VAL A 14 8.34 3.98 -13.66
CA VAL A 14 7.97 2.67 -14.26
C VAL A 14 8.65 1.52 -13.52
N ASN A 15 9.93 1.67 -13.19
CA ASN A 15 10.68 0.65 -12.45
C ASN A 15 10.18 0.48 -11.00
N ASN A 16 9.62 1.53 -10.41
CA ASN A 16 9.13 1.52 -9.03
C ASN A 16 7.66 1.11 -8.88
N THR A 17 6.86 1.13 -9.94
CA THR A 17 5.44 0.74 -9.91
C THR A 17 5.21 -0.67 -9.36
N PRO A 18 5.94 -1.72 -9.79
CA PRO A 18 5.82 -3.05 -9.22
C PRO A 18 6.08 -3.08 -7.70
N HIS A 19 7.11 -2.35 -7.25
CA HIS A 19 7.48 -2.29 -5.83
C HIS A 19 6.36 -1.64 -5.00
N LYS A 20 5.79 -0.53 -5.47
CA LYS A 20 4.65 0.13 -4.80
C LYS A 20 3.42 -0.76 -4.72
N ILE A 21 3.11 -1.49 -5.79
CA ILE A 21 1.97 -2.41 -5.81
C ILE A 21 2.17 -3.54 -4.79
N LYS A 22 3.39 -4.11 -4.71
CA LYS A 22 3.72 -5.10 -3.68
C LYS A 22 3.51 -4.55 -2.27
N LEU A 23 3.98 -3.34 -1.99
CA LEU A 23 3.77 -2.68 -0.69
C LEU A 23 2.28 -2.55 -0.35
N ILE A 24 1.44 -2.14 -1.31
CA ILE A 24 -0.02 -2.05 -1.13
C ILE A 24 -0.61 -3.43 -0.81
N TYR A 25 -0.24 -4.47 -1.58
CA TYR A 25 -0.71 -5.84 -1.34
C TYR A 25 -0.30 -6.37 0.03
N LEU A 26 0.95 -6.13 0.44
CA LEU A 26 1.44 -6.52 1.77
C LEU A 26 0.61 -5.85 2.87
N GLY A 27 0.33 -4.55 2.73
CA GLY A 27 -0.48 -3.82 3.71
C GLY A 27 -1.91 -4.38 3.82
N ILE A 28 -2.55 -4.66 2.69
CA ILE A 28 -3.91 -5.22 2.65
C ILE A 28 -3.96 -6.61 3.30
N LEU A 29 -3.03 -7.50 2.94
CA LEU A 29 -2.97 -8.85 3.49
C LEU A 29 -2.60 -8.88 4.97
N ALA A 30 -1.71 -7.98 5.41
CA ALA A 30 -1.33 -7.86 6.82
C ALA A 30 -2.51 -7.43 7.71
N LEU A 31 -3.46 -6.65 7.16
CA LEU A 31 -4.75 -6.34 7.81
C LEU A 31 -5.73 -7.53 7.82
N GLY A 32 -5.39 -8.65 7.17
CA GLY A 32 -6.26 -9.81 7.02
C GLY A 32 -7.35 -9.62 5.95
N ILE A 33 -7.21 -8.62 5.08
CA ILE A 33 -8.12 -8.39 3.95
C ILE A 33 -7.69 -9.32 2.81
N ASN A 34 -8.64 -10.09 2.28
CA ASN A 34 -8.38 -11.00 1.18
C ASN A 34 -8.20 -10.24 -0.14
N LEU A 35 -7.23 -10.68 -0.94
CA LEU A 35 -7.02 -10.25 -2.32
C LEU A 35 -7.41 -11.40 -3.25
N ASP A 36 -8.28 -11.12 -4.23
CA ASP A 36 -8.69 -12.10 -5.24
C ASP A 36 -7.56 -12.36 -6.26
N SER A 37 -6.63 -11.42 -6.38
CA SER A 37 -5.48 -11.50 -7.27
C SER A 37 -4.29 -10.70 -6.73
N LYS A 38 -3.09 -11.23 -6.94
CA LYS A 38 -1.79 -10.58 -6.62
C LYS A 38 -0.99 -10.26 -7.89
N VAL A 39 -1.66 -10.13 -9.02
CA VAL A 39 -1.01 -9.92 -10.33
C VAL A 39 -0.42 -8.51 -10.40
N ILE A 40 0.87 -8.43 -10.74
CA ILE A 40 1.51 -7.16 -11.09
C ILE A 40 1.14 -6.81 -12.54
N PRO A 41 0.48 -5.68 -12.79
CA PRO A 41 0.03 -5.28 -14.12
C PRO A 41 1.22 -4.97 -15.03
N LYS A 42 1.11 -5.39 -16.28
CA LYS A 42 2.13 -5.20 -17.34
C LYS A 42 1.72 -4.15 -18.36
N SER A 43 0.47 -3.70 -18.34
CA SER A 43 -0.07 -2.67 -19.23
C SER A 43 -0.85 -1.60 -18.47
N LYS A 44 -1.02 -0.41 -19.09
CA LYS A 44 -1.82 0.68 -18.52
C LYS A 44 -3.25 0.26 -18.23
N SER A 45 -3.89 -0.51 -19.12
CA SER A 45 -5.25 -0.98 -18.91
C SER A 45 -5.37 -1.94 -17.73
N GLU A 46 -4.41 -2.86 -17.56
CA GLU A 46 -4.37 -3.75 -16.38
C GLU A 46 -4.15 -2.95 -15.10
N LEU A 47 -3.31 -1.92 -15.15
CA LEU A 47 -3.05 -1.04 -14.02
C LEU A 47 -4.30 -0.23 -13.63
N ASP A 48 -5.04 0.30 -14.61
CA ASP A 48 -6.26 1.06 -14.37
C ASP A 48 -7.32 0.21 -13.69
N ILE A 49 -7.50 -1.03 -14.16
CA ILE A 49 -8.41 -2.01 -13.56
C ILE A 49 -7.97 -2.33 -12.12
N LEU A 50 -6.67 -2.55 -11.92
CA LEU A 50 -6.14 -2.84 -10.59
C LEU A 50 -6.37 -1.67 -9.63
N ILE A 51 -6.18 -0.43 -10.05
CA ILE A 51 -6.39 0.74 -9.20
C ILE A 51 -7.86 0.85 -8.79
N GLU A 52 -8.79 0.65 -9.72
CA GLU A 52 -10.22 0.64 -9.40
C GLU A 52 -10.54 -0.46 -8.38
N TYR A 53 -10.04 -1.68 -8.61
CA TYR A 53 -10.20 -2.79 -7.68
C TYR A 53 -9.65 -2.49 -6.28
N LEU A 54 -8.42 -1.96 -6.20
CA LEU A 54 -7.78 -1.61 -4.94
C LEU A 54 -8.59 -0.55 -4.19
N VAL A 55 -9.03 0.51 -4.86
CA VAL A 55 -9.80 1.57 -4.21
C VAL A 55 -11.13 1.04 -3.70
N GLU A 56 -11.85 0.25 -4.49
CA GLU A 56 -13.09 -0.39 -4.04
C GLU A 56 -12.88 -1.31 -2.84
N LEU A 57 -11.80 -2.09 -2.85
CA LEU A 57 -11.44 -2.98 -1.75
C LEU A 57 -11.15 -2.20 -0.47
N LEU A 58 -10.40 -1.09 -0.57
CA LEU A 58 -10.09 -0.22 0.56
C LEU A 58 -11.35 0.46 1.09
N GLN A 59 -12.24 0.95 0.22
CA GLN A 59 -13.52 1.54 0.61
C GLN A 59 -14.43 0.54 1.33
N LYS A 60 -14.49 -0.71 0.86
CA LYS A 60 -15.25 -1.80 1.53
C LYS A 60 -14.71 -2.13 2.93
N ASN A 61 -13.44 -1.83 3.19
CA ASN A 61 -12.76 -2.11 4.46
C ASN A 61 -12.35 -0.83 5.22
N ASP A 62 -12.92 0.33 4.89
CA ASP A 62 -12.51 1.65 5.42
C ASP A 62 -12.54 1.68 6.96
N GLU A 63 -13.55 1.10 7.58
CA GLU A 63 -13.65 1.05 9.05
C GLU A 63 -12.51 0.24 9.69
N LEU A 64 -12.14 -0.91 9.10
CA LEU A 64 -11.03 -1.73 9.58
C LEU A 64 -9.70 -0.96 9.46
N ILE A 65 -9.49 -0.31 8.33
CA ILE A 65 -8.27 0.48 8.07
C ILE A 65 -8.20 1.68 9.03
N ARG A 66 -9.31 2.41 9.22
CA ARG A 66 -9.39 3.51 10.19
C ARG A 66 -9.08 3.05 11.61
N ARG A 67 -9.65 1.92 12.04
CA ARG A 67 -9.36 1.35 13.36
C ARG A 67 -7.87 1.00 13.48
N ALA A 68 -7.28 0.37 12.48
CA ALA A 68 -5.85 0.08 12.46
C ALA A 68 -4.99 1.37 12.56
N CYS A 69 -5.35 2.43 11.85
CA CYS A 69 -4.68 3.74 11.96
C CYS A 69 -4.87 4.41 13.32
N SER A 70 -6.09 4.41 13.89
CA SER A 70 -6.34 4.98 15.22
C SER A 70 -5.56 4.24 16.32
N LEU A 71 -5.28 2.95 16.15
CA LEU A 71 -4.42 2.19 17.06
C LEU A 71 -2.96 2.67 17.00
N LEU A 72 -2.49 3.19 15.85
CA LEU A 72 -1.18 3.83 15.75
C LEU A 72 -1.12 5.13 16.57
N GLU A 73 -2.13 5.99 16.42
CA GLU A 73 -2.22 7.26 17.16
C GLU A 73 -2.30 7.05 18.68
N GLN A 74 -2.89 5.94 19.10
CA GLN A 74 -2.98 5.57 20.52
C GLN A 74 -1.65 5.07 21.08
N ILE A 75 -0.74 4.49 20.28
CA ILE A 75 0.59 4.09 20.76
C ILE A 75 1.43 5.32 21.15
N ASP A 76 1.35 6.41 20.38
CA ASP A 76 2.09 7.64 20.67
C ASP A 76 1.56 8.39 21.91
N ASN A 77 0.31 8.11 22.34
CA ASN A 77 -0.39 8.88 23.37
C ASN A 77 -0.87 8.06 24.59
N SER A 78 -0.62 6.75 24.65
CA SER A 78 -1.18 5.86 25.68
C SER A 78 -0.21 5.61 26.84
N GLU A 79 -0.73 5.70 28.07
CA GLU A 79 -0.06 5.24 29.30
C GLU A 79 0.01 3.70 29.40
N ASN A 80 -0.77 2.98 28.58
CA ASN A 80 -0.90 1.52 28.60
C ASN A 80 -0.42 0.92 27.27
N VAL A 81 0.88 1.02 27.04
CA VAL A 81 1.58 0.64 25.80
C VAL A 81 1.28 -0.81 25.39
N ASN A 82 1.19 -1.74 26.35
CA ASN A 82 1.19 -3.19 26.08
C ASN A 82 -0.05 -3.74 25.33
N TYR A 83 -1.25 -3.18 25.53
CA TYR A 83 -2.47 -3.73 24.91
C TYR A 83 -2.60 -3.34 23.43
N TYR A 84 -2.33 -2.07 23.13
CA TYR A 84 -2.38 -1.53 21.76
C TYR A 84 -1.16 -1.93 20.93
N TYR A 85 -0.03 -2.16 21.60
CA TYR A 85 1.14 -2.76 20.97
C TYR A 85 0.81 -4.13 20.36
N GLY A 86 -0.09 -4.93 20.94
CA GLY A 86 -0.46 -6.25 20.41
C GLY A 86 -0.99 -6.22 18.98
N THR A 87 -2.04 -5.43 18.71
CA THR A 87 -2.67 -5.40 17.37
C THR A 87 -1.78 -4.76 16.31
N VAL A 88 -1.07 -3.69 16.65
CA VAL A 88 -0.14 -3.04 15.72
C VAL A 88 1.07 -3.92 15.46
N LYS A 89 1.61 -4.56 16.51
CA LYS A 89 2.67 -5.57 16.37
C LYS A 89 2.21 -6.73 15.50
N ASP A 90 0.98 -7.21 15.65
CA ASP A 90 0.44 -8.27 14.80
C ASP A 90 0.39 -7.86 13.32
N TYR A 91 0.01 -6.60 13.03
CA TYR A 91 0.07 -6.05 11.69
C TYR A 91 1.51 -5.98 11.16
N LEU A 92 2.44 -5.43 11.95
CA LEU A 92 3.86 -5.32 11.59
C LEU A 92 4.49 -6.70 11.34
N ASP A 93 4.28 -7.64 12.25
CA ASP A 93 4.80 -9.00 12.18
C ASP A 93 4.27 -9.72 10.92
N LYS A 94 2.96 -9.60 10.63
CA LYS A 94 2.38 -10.18 9.41
C LYS A 94 2.93 -9.52 8.16
N PHE A 95 3.06 -8.20 8.14
CA PHE A 95 3.60 -7.47 7.00
C PHE A 95 5.02 -7.93 6.68
N LEU A 96 5.90 -7.95 7.68
CA LEU A 96 7.30 -8.35 7.53
C LEU A 96 7.41 -9.82 7.15
N PHE A 97 6.62 -10.70 7.79
CA PHE A 97 6.56 -12.11 7.42
C PHE A 97 6.17 -12.30 5.96
N LEU A 98 5.15 -11.59 5.47
CA LEU A 98 4.73 -11.67 4.07
C LEU A 98 5.80 -11.11 3.12
N ALA A 99 6.47 -10.02 3.49
CA ALA A 99 7.54 -9.42 2.69
C ALA A 99 8.77 -10.34 2.57
N GLU A 100 9.03 -11.19 3.57
CA GLU A 100 10.13 -12.16 3.54
C GLU A 100 9.73 -13.48 2.88
N SER A 101 8.48 -13.94 3.06
CA SER A 101 8.07 -15.33 2.73
C SER A 101 7.23 -15.49 1.47
N ASP A 102 6.53 -14.45 0.98
CA ASP A 102 5.72 -14.54 -0.24
C ASP A 102 6.60 -14.23 -1.47
N PRO A 103 6.87 -15.21 -2.36
CA PRO A 103 7.79 -15.02 -3.50
C PRO A 103 7.29 -13.97 -4.51
N VAL A 104 5.98 -13.71 -4.55
CA VAL A 104 5.40 -12.68 -5.43
C VAL A 104 5.56 -11.30 -4.80
N LEU A 105 5.36 -11.20 -3.49
CA LEU A 105 5.36 -9.93 -2.75
C LEU A 105 6.71 -9.58 -2.13
N SER A 106 7.70 -10.46 -2.27
CA SER A 106 8.97 -10.28 -1.58
C SER A 106 9.63 -8.95 -1.96
N ILE A 107 10.05 -8.24 -0.92
CA ILE A 107 10.76 -6.97 -0.96
C ILE A 107 11.81 -6.97 0.17
N GLU A 108 12.97 -6.39 -0.12
CA GLU A 108 14.00 -6.18 0.89
C GLU A 108 13.62 -4.97 1.75
N ILE A 109 13.49 -5.18 3.06
CA ILE A 109 13.23 -4.12 4.05
C ILE A 109 14.40 -4.11 5.02
N THR A 110 15.11 -2.99 5.09
CA THR A 110 16.24 -2.86 6.00
C THR A 110 15.76 -2.82 7.45
N SER A 111 16.63 -3.16 8.41
CA SER A 111 16.28 -3.13 9.84
C SER A 111 15.79 -1.77 10.33
N GLU A 112 16.28 -0.68 9.75
CA GLU A 112 15.88 0.69 10.08
C GLU A 112 14.46 1.01 9.58
N GLU A 113 14.02 0.33 8.52
CA GLU A 113 12.74 0.58 7.86
C GLU A 113 11.61 -0.35 8.32
N LYS A 114 11.92 -1.39 9.11
CA LYS A 114 10.97 -2.44 9.52
C LYS A 114 9.70 -1.92 10.18
N ASN A 115 9.78 -0.79 10.88
CA ASN A 115 8.62 -0.13 11.46
C ASN A 115 8.12 1.02 10.59
N ILE A 116 8.98 1.67 9.81
CA ILE A 116 8.61 2.87 9.05
C ILE A 116 7.77 2.50 7.82
N ILE A 117 8.22 1.53 7.02
CA ILE A 117 7.56 1.15 5.77
C ILE A 117 6.14 0.62 6.01
N PRO A 118 5.91 -0.36 6.91
CA PRO A 118 4.56 -0.90 7.10
C PRO A 118 3.60 0.16 7.64
N LEU A 119 4.04 1.02 8.56
CA LEU A 119 3.22 2.09 9.11
C LEU A 119 2.84 3.13 8.03
N LYS A 120 3.81 3.52 7.20
CA LYS A 120 3.55 4.39 6.07
C LYS A 120 2.54 3.78 5.11
N VAL A 121 2.70 2.50 4.76
CA VAL A 121 1.74 1.77 3.92
C VAL A 121 0.35 1.82 4.55
N LEU A 122 0.22 1.55 5.85
CA LEU A 122 -1.07 1.58 6.53
C LEU A 122 -1.76 2.97 6.40
N THR A 123 -1.01 4.05 6.56
CA THR A 123 -1.54 5.41 6.34
C THR A 123 -1.88 5.70 4.87
N ASP A 124 -1.08 5.18 3.93
CA ASP A 124 -1.34 5.30 2.49
C ASP A 124 -2.63 4.57 2.11
N LEU A 125 -2.89 3.37 2.66
CA LEU A 125 -4.13 2.62 2.43
C LEU A 125 -5.37 3.39 2.88
N LEU A 126 -5.31 4.05 4.04
CA LEU A 126 -6.40 4.91 4.53
C LEU A 126 -6.67 6.04 3.54
N PHE A 127 -5.60 6.66 3.02
CA PHE A 127 -5.74 7.75 2.06
C PHE A 127 -6.28 7.29 0.71
N TYR A 128 -5.78 6.18 0.16
CA TYR A 128 -6.13 5.68 -1.17
C TYR A 128 -7.60 5.30 -1.32
N GLY A 129 -8.31 4.97 -0.23
CA GLY A 129 -9.76 4.75 -0.25
C GLY A 129 -10.59 6.02 -0.56
N THR A 130 -10.01 7.20 -0.50
CA THR A 130 -10.71 8.47 -0.77
C THR A 130 -10.68 8.87 -2.25
N ASN A 131 -11.57 9.78 -2.68
CA ASN A 131 -11.56 10.31 -4.05
C ASN A 131 -10.22 10.97 -4.43
N SER A 132 -9.65 11.77 -3.52
CA SER A 132 -8.35 12.41 -3.71
C SER A 132 -7.21 11.38 -3.69
N GLY A 133 -7.29 10.38 -2.82
CA GLY A 133 -6.31 9.30 -2.74
C GLY A 133 -6.30 8.40 -3.96
N LYS A 134 -7.47 8.11 -4.54
CA LYS A 134 -7.58 7.42 -5.84
C LYS A 134 -6.86 8.19 -6.95
N LEU A 135 -7.07 9.49 -7.06
CA LEU A 135 -6.39 10.32 -8.07
C LEU A 135 -4.88 10.33 -7.84
N PHE A 136 -4.46 10.45 -6.59
CA PHE A 136 -3.04 10.40 -6.23
C PHE A 136 -2.41 9.04 -6.52
N LEU A 137 -3.11 7.94 -6.21
CA LEU A 137 -2.66 6.58 -6.52
C LEU A 137 -2.51 6.38 -8.03
N LYS A 138 -3.45 6.90 -8.84
CA LYS A 138 -3.32 6.94 -10.31
C LYS A 138 -2.06 7.68 -10.73
N GLN A 139 -1.83 8.88 -10.24
CA GLN A 139 -0.62 9.66 -10.56
C GLN A 139 0.69 8.97 -10.10
N GLN A 140 0.63 8.24 -8.99
CA GLN A 140 1.79 7.55 -8.44
C GLN A 140 2.21 6.31 -9.24
N LEU A 141 1.26 5.65 -9.91
CA LEU A 141 1.48 4.39 -10.61
C LEU A 141 1.44 4.54 -12.14
N GLN A 142 0.63 5.46 -12.67
CA GLN A 142 0.54 5.76 -14.09
C GLN A 142 1.68 6.70 -14.50
N CYS A 143 2.64 6.16 -15.25
CA CYS A 143 3.79 6.89 -15.79
C CYS A 143 3.57 7.34 -17.26
N LEU A 144 2.29 7.40 -17.70
CA LEU A 144 1.90 7.54 -19.11
C LEU A 144 0.90 8.68 -19.30
#